data_AF-R9KYE1-F1
#
_entry.id   AF-R9KYE1-F1
#
_cell.length_a   1.000
_cell.length_b   1.000
_cell.length_c   1.000
_cell.angle_alpha   90.00
_cell.angle_beta   90.00
_cell.angle_gamma   90.00
#
_symmetry.space_group_name_H-M   'P 1'
#
loop_
_entity.id
_entity.type
_entity.pdbx_description
1 polymer ?
#
loop_
_entity_poly.entity_id
_entity_poly.type
_entity_poly.pdbx_seq_one_letter_code
_entity_poly.pdbx_strand_id
1 'polypeptide(L)'
;MEQLTVEIRKLVYTVICFQCLLQLTAGSVYQRYLKLFSYFLTMCMCCGVIYSFVGQLEASVMSAQRVYDSFEREWGALTDAERIRESSSYYTDRIWNGKIVEDAYEQYKIEEEGAGADAALDEE
;
A
#
# COMPACT_ATOMS: atom_id res chain seq x y z
N MET A 1 17.18 -11.86 1.61
CA MET A 1 18.28 -11.40 2.49
C MET A 1 19.42 -12.41 2.55
N GLU A 2 19.17 -13.69 2.87
CA GLU A 2 20.24 -14.72 3.01
C GLU A 2 21.11 -14.89 1.76
N GLN A 3 20.50 -14.88 0.57
CA GLN A 3 21.22 -15.03 -0.70
C GLN A 3 22.21 -13.87 -0.95
N LEU A 4 21.82 -12.64 -0.60
CA LEU A 4 22.68 -11.47 -0.69
C LEU A 4 23.85 -11.57 0.30
N THR A 5 23.58 -12.03 1.53
CA THR A 5 24.62 -12.24 2.55
C THR A 5 25.63 -13.31 2.12
N VAL A 6 25.19 -14.37 1.43
CA VAL A 6 26.08 -15.41 0.90
C VAL A 6 26.94 -14.87 -0.24
N GLU A 7 26.38 -14.10 -1.17
CA GLU A 7 27.14 -13.48 -2.26
C GLU A 7 28.16 -12.45 -1.76
N ILE A 8 27.79 -11.63 -0.76
CA ILE A 8 28.73 -10.72 -0.09
C ILE A 8 29.85 -11.50 0.61
N ARG A 9 29.53 -12.61 1.28
CA ARG A 9 30.54 -13.44 1.94
C ARG A 9 31.52 -14.06 0.94
N LYS A 10 31.02 -14.54 -0.21
CA LYS A 10 31.87 -15.01 -1.31
C LYS A 10 32.77 -13.88 -1.82
N LEU A 11 32.22 -12.68 -2.06
CA LEU A 11 33.00 -11.52 -2.49
C LEU A 11 34.17 -11.24 -1.52
N VAL A 12 33.89 -11.16 -0.22
CA VAL A 12 34.90 -10.90 0.82
C VAL A 12 36.01 -11.96 0.81
N TYR A 13 35.66 -13.24 0.78
CA TYR A 13 36.67 -14.31 0.72
C TYR A 13 37.50 -14.25 -0.57
N THR A 14 36.86 -13.95 -1.71
CA THR A 14 37.56 -13.87 -2.99
C THR A 14 38.56 -12.71 -2.99
N VAL A 15 38.18 -11.55 -2.45
CA VAL A 15 39.06 -10.37 -2.30
C VAL A 15 40.24 -10.68 -1.38
N ILE A 16 40.00 -11.34 -0.24
CA ILE A 16 41.08 -11.74 0.69
C ILE A 16 42.06 -12.69 -0.01
N CYS A 17 41.56 -13.70 -0.73
CA CYS A 17 42.40 -14.64 -1.47
C CYS A 17 43.25 -13.94 -2.54
N PHE A 18 42.67 -12.99 -3.29
CA PHE A 18 43.43 -12.20 -4.28
C PHE A 18 44.48 -11.31 -3.62
N GLN A 19 44.16 -10.69 -2.48
CA GLN A 19 45.11 -9.88 -1.74
C GLN A 19 46.31 -10.72 -1.26
N CYS A 20 46.07 -11.93 -0.76
CA CYS A 20 47.12 -12.87 -0.39
C CYS A 20 47.95 -13.34 -1.59
N LEU A 21 47.31 -13.67 -2.72
CA LEU A 21 48.00 -14.04 -3.95
C LEU A 21 48.88 -12.91 -4.49
N LEU A 22 48.42 -11.66 -4.41
CA LEU A 22 49.19 -10.50 -4.82
C LEU A 22 50.41 -10.25 -3.92
N GLN A 23 50.32 -10.55 -2.63
CA GLN A 23 51.44 -10.48 -1.69
C GLN A 23 52.45 -11.60 -1.94
N LEU A 24 52.00 -12.83 -2.19
CA LEU A 24 52.87 -13.97 -2.49
C LEU A 24 53.60 -13.83 -3.83
N THR A 25 52.97 -13.18 -4.80
CA THR A 25 53.55 -12.98 -6.15
C THR A 25 54.29 -11.64 -6.29
N ALA A 26 54.53 -10.95 -5.17
CA ALA A 26 55.23 -9.67 -5.14
C ALA A 26 56.64 -9.79 -5.74
N GLY A 27 56.92 -9.01 -6.79
CA GLY A 27 58.19 -9.05 -7.52
C GLY A 27 58.22 -10.02 -8.71
N SER A 28 57.15 -10.78 -8.96
CA SER A 28 57.03 -11.61 -10.16
C SER A 28 56.44 -10.83 -11.34
N VAL A 29 56.79 -11.24 -12.57
CA VAL A 29 56.22 -10.66 -13.81
C VAL A 29 54.70 -10.90 -13.90
N TYR A 30 54.19 -11.95 -13.27
CA TYR A 30 52.77 -12.30 -13.23
C TYR A 30 51.92 -11.33 -12.40
N GLN A 31 52.54 -10.53 -11.53
CA GLN A 31 51.84 -9.60 -10.66
C GLN A 31 50.97 -8.59 -11.45
N ARG A 32 51.39 -8.18 -12.65
CA ARG A 32 50.63 -7.25 -13.49
C ARG A 32 49.35 -7.89 -14.03
N TYR A 33 49.42 -9.13 -14.48
CA TYR A 33 48.27 -9.89 -14.96
C TYR A 33 47.31 -10.24 -13.82
N LEU A 34 47.85 -10.58 -12.65
CA LEU A 34 47.05 -10.92 -11.47
C LEU A 34 46.26 -9.72 -10.95
N LYS A 35 46.85 -8.51 -10.97
CA LYS A 35 46.13 -7.28 -10.64
C LYS A 35 44.98 -7.03 -11.62
N LEU A 36 45.26 -7.10 -12.92
CA LEU A 36 44.23 -6.93 -13.96
C LEU A 36 43.07 -7.93 -13.77
N PHE A 37 43.41 -9.19 -13.55
CA PHE A 37 42.43 -10.25 -13.31
C PHE A 37 41.62 -10.01 -12.03
N SER A 38 42.25 -9.55 -10.95
CA SER A 38 41.52 -9.20 -9.72
C SER A 38 40.53 -8.06 -9.94
N TYR A 39 40.86 -7.04 -10.74
CA TYR A 39 39.95 -5.94 -11.05
C TYR A 39 38.77 -6.38 -11.93
N PHE A 40 39.02 -7.26 -12.91
CA PHE A 40 37.95 -7.81 -13.74
C PHE A 40 36.99 -8.68 -12.91
N LEU A 41 37.52 -9.56 -12.06
CA LEU A 41 36.69 -10.41 -11.21
C LEU A 41 35.88 -9.63 -10.17
N THR A 42 36.47 -8.58 -9.56
CA THR A 42 35.70 -7.72 -8.65
C THR A 42 34.61 -6.97 -9.40
N MET A 43 34.87 -6.46 -10.61
CA MET A 43 33.82 -5.86 -11.45
C MET A 43 32.69 -6.85 -11.77
N CYS A 44 33.02 -8.07 -12.21
CA CYS A 44 32.01 -9.09 -12.53
C CYS A 44 31.16 -9.46 -11.31
N MET A 45 31.78 -9.66 -10.15
CA MET A 45 31.08 -9.96 -8.91
C MET A 45 30.20 -8.78 -8.45
N CYS A 46 30.70 -7.54 -8.54
CA CYS A 46 29.91 -6.34 -8.24
C CYS A 46 28.69 -6.22 -9.15
N CYS A 47 28.83 -6.47 -10.46
CA CYS A 47 27.70 -6.49 -11.38
C CYS A 47 26.67 -7.55 -10.98
N GLY A 48 27.09 -8.77 -10.61
CA GLY A 48 26.18 -9.82 -10.14
C GLY A 48 25.38 -9.44 -8.90
N VAL A 49 26.02 -8.76 -7.94
CA VAL A 49 25.35 -8.23 -6.74
C VAL A 49 24.34 -7.14 -7.11
N ILE A 50 24.71 -6.20 -7.99
CA ILE A 50 23.81 -5.13 -8.45
C ILE A 50 22.60 -5.71 -9.18
N TYR A 51 22.78 -6.65 -10.10
CA TYR A 51 21.66 -7.30 -10.80
C TYR A 51 20.73 -8.04 -9.84
N SER A 52 21.29 -8.75 -8.85
CA SER A 52 20.48 -9.43 -7.84
C SER A 52 19.68 -8.45 -6.98
N PHE A 53 20.27 -7.30 -6.64
CA PHE A 53 19.61 -6.24 -5.90
C PHE A 53 18.49 -5.57 -6.71
N VAL A 54 18.75 -5.26 -7.99
CA VAL A 54 17.74 -4.70 -8.92
C VAL A 54 16.57 -5.67 -9.09
N GLY A 55 16.83 -6.97 -9.26
CA GLY A 55 15.77 -7.97 -9.36
C GLY A 55 14.92 -8.08 -8.08
N GLN A 56 15.54 -7.97 -6.90
CA GLN A 56 14.80 -7.92 -5.63
C GLN A 56 13.96 -6.64 -5.49
N LEU A 57 14.50 -5.50 -5.94
CA LEU A 57 13.78 -4.23 -5.99
C LEU A 57 12.56 -4.30 -6.91
N GLU A 58 12.73 -4.81 -8.13
CA GLU A 58 11.64 -4.97 -9.09
C GLU A 58 10.52 -5.85 -8.54
N ALA A 59 10.87 -6.98 -7.91
CA ALA A 59 9.90 -7.84 -7.24
C ALA A 59 9.16 -7.12 -6.09
N SER A 60 9.88 -6.32 -5.29
CA SER A 60 9.28 -5.54 -4.20
C SER A 60 8.34 -4.45 -4.71
N VAL A 61 8.72 -3.75 -5.79
CA VAL A 61 7.90 -2.72 -6.43
C VAL A 61 6.64 -3.34 -7.03
N MET A 62 6.75 -4.47 -7.72
CA MET A 62 5.58 -5.18 -8.22
C MET A 62 4.64 -5.64 -7.10
N SER A 63 5.17 -6.05 -5.94
CA SER A 63 4.33 -6.39 -4.79
C SER A 63 3.60 -5.18 -4.22
N ALA A 64 4.26 -4.03 -4.15
CA ALA A 64 3.65 -2.77 -3.71
C ALA A 64 2.57 -2.29 -4.70
N GLN A 65 2.83 -2.42 -6.01
CA GLN A 65 1.87 -2.10 -7.07
C GLN A 65 0.57 -2.91 -6.91
N ARG A 66 0.67 -4.21 -6.62
CA ARG A 66 -0.52 -5.06 -6.40
C ARG A 66 -1.35 -4.62 -5.20
N VAL A 67 -0.70 -4.18 -4.12
CA VAL A 67 -1.40 -3.66 -2.94
C VAL A 67 -2.09 -2.35 -3.29
N TYR A 68 -1.41 -1.48 -4.05
CA TYR A 68 -1.99 -0.23 -4.54
C TYR A 68 -3.21 -0.47 -5.44
N ASP A 69 -3.11 -1.38 -6.42
CA ASP A 69 -4.22 -1.73 -7.30
C ASP A 69 -5.42 -2.29 -6.53
N SER A 70 -5.18 -3.08 -5.48
CA SER A 70 -6.24 -3.60 -4.61
C SER A 70 -6.92 -2.48 -3.83
N PHE A 71 -6.11 -1.58 -3.25
CA PHE A 71 -6.59 -0.41 -2.52
C PHE A 71 -7.41 0.50 -3.44
N GLU A 72 -6.93 0.79 -4.66
CA GLU A 72 -7.62 1.64 -5.62
C GLU A 72 -8.95 1.02 -6.07
N ARG A 73 -9.01 -0.31 -6.22
CA ARG A 73 -10.27 -1.02 -6.53
C ARG A 73 -11.29 -0.94 -5.40
N GLU A 74 -10.85 -1.18 -4.15
CA GLU A 74 -11.72 -1.09 -2.98
C GLU A 74 -12.18 0.34 -2.74
N TRP A 75 -11.26 1.30 -2.83
CA TRP A 75 -11.54 2.71 -2.68
C TRP A 75 -12.52 3.17 -3.76
N GLY A 76 -12.29 2.83 -5.02
CA GLY A 76 -13.19 3.13 -6.13
C GLY A 76 -14.60 2.57 -5.91
N ALA A 77 -14.72 1.34 -5.41
CA ALA A 77 -16.02 0.75 -5.06
C ALA A 77 -16.70 1.44 -3.85
N LEU A 78 -15.94 2.05 -2.95
CA LEU A 78 -16.46 2.79 -1.81
C LEU A 78 -16.88 4.21 -2.19
N THR A 79 -16.09 4.89 -3.03
CA THR A 79 -16.31 6.25 -3.53
C THR A 79 -17.12 6.30 -4.81
N ASP A 80 -17.76 5.20 -5.20
CA ASP A 80 -18.65 5.17 -6.36
C ASP A 80 -19.81 6.14 -6.12
N ALA A 81 -19.72 7.30 -6.79
CA ALA A 81 -20.58 8.45 -6.56
C ALA A 81 -22.05 8.12 -6.84
N GLU A 82 -22.30 7.20 -7.77
CA GLU A 82 -23.64 6.74 -8.11
C GLU A 82 -24.25 5.92 -6.96
N ARG A 83 -23.46 5.02 -6.36
CA ARG A 83 -23.88 4.21 -5.21
C ARG A 83 -24.08 5.03 -3.94
N ILE A 84 -23.23 6.05 -3.73
CA ILE A 84 -23.37 6.99 -2.61
C ILE A 84 -24.64 7.84 -2.79
N ARG A 85 -24.89 8.32 -4.01
CA ARG A 85 -26.05 9.14 -4.35
C ARG A 85 -27.35 8.35 -4.24
N GLU A 86 -27.37 7.09 -4.69
CA GLU A 86 -28.50 6.17 -4.56
C GLU A 86 -28.78 5.77 -3.10
N SER A 87 -27.73 5.56 -2.30
CA SER A 87 -27.88 5.35 -0.85
C SER A 87 -28.44 6.61 -0.17
N SER A 88 -27.93 7.79 -0.51
CA SER A 88 -28.40 9.06 0.05
C SER A 88 -29.86 9.36 -0.31
N SER A 89 -30.29 9.10 -1.55
CA SER A 89 -31.69 9.26 -1.94
C SER A 89 -32.61 8.26 -1.24
N TYR A 90 -32.16 7.00 -1.03
CA TYR A 90 -32.91 6.01 -0.27
C TYR A 90 -33.18 6.45 1.18
N TYR A 91 -32.15 6.97 1.88
CA TYR A 91 -32.32 7.48 3.24
C TYR A 91 -33.23 8.72 3.29
N THR A 92 -33.11 9.60 2.30
CA THR A 92 -33.90 10.85 2.27
C THR A 92 -35.37 10.59 1.96
N ASP A 93 -35.68 9.81 0.92
CA ASP A 93 -37.09 9.59 0.56
C ASP A 93 -37.78 8.62 1.51
N ARG A 94 -37.12 7.51 1.86
CA ARG A 94 -37.82 6.42 2.55
C ARG A 94 -37.82 6.57 4.07
N ILE A 95 -36.75 7.11 4.64
CA ILE A 95 -36.62 7.24 6.10
C ILE A 95 -36.99 8.65 6.54
N TRP A 96 -36.41 9.67 5.92
CA TRP A 96 -36.67 11.05 6.31
C TRP A 96 -38.09 11.49 5.94
N ASN A 97 -38.45 11.45 4.65
CA ASN A 97 -39.77 11.90 4.20
C ASN A 97 -40.89 10.93 4.58
N GLY A 98 -40.74 9.63 4.31
CA GLY A 98 -41.81 8.65 4.50
C GLY A 98 -41.97 8.08 5.91
N LYS A 99 -41.14 8.45 6.88
CA LYS A 99 -41.26 7.92 8.25
C LYS A 99 -41.16 9.02 9.29
N ILE A 100 -40.09 9.81 9.24
CA ILE A 100 -39.87 10.85 10.25
C ILE A 100 -40.83 12.03 10.03
N VAL A 101 -40.94 12.52 8.80
CA VAL A 101 -41.83 13.66 8.50
C VAL A 101 -43.30 13.26 8.58
N GLU A 102 -43.65 12.06 8.11
CA GLU A 102 -45.03 11.55 8.17
C GLU A 102 -45.48 11.27 9.62
N ASP A 103 -44.66 10.60 10.43
CA ASP A 103 -44.94 10.40 11.87
C ASP A 103 -45.06 11.75 12.61
N ALA A 104 -44.20 12.73 12.27
CA ALA A 104 -44.26 14.06 12.86
C ALA A 104 -45.54 14.81 12.47
N TYR A 105 -46.00 14.69 11.23
CA TYR A 105 -47.27 15.27 10.78
C TYR A 105 -48.48 14.63 11.46
N GLU A 106 -48.48 13.31 11.62
CA GLU A 106 -49.56 12.62 12.35
C GLU A 106 -49.61 13.05 13.82
N GLN A 107 -48.46 13.13 14.50
CA GLN A 107 -48.42 13.61 15.90
C GLN A 107 -48.94 15.04 16.03
N TYR A 108 -48.53 15.94 15.13
CA TYR A 108 -49.01 17.33 15.13
C TYR A 108 -50.52 17.42 14.91
N LYS A 109 -51.05 16.61 13.99
CA LYS A 109 -52.48 16.57 13.69
C LYS A 109 -53.31 16.03 14.85
N ILE A 110 -52.81 15.02 15.56
CA ILE A 110 -53.44 14.47 16.77
C ILE A 110 -53.44 15.50 17.90
N GLU A 111 -52.37 16.30 18.04
CA GLU A 111 -52.32 17.41 19.01
C GLU A 111 -53.28 18.56 18.64
N GLU A 112 -53.44 18.88 17.36
CA GLU A 112 -54.37 19.91 16.88
C GLU A 112 -55.85 19.49 17.06
N GLU A 113 -56.17 18.22 16.78
CA GLU A 113 -57.52 17.66 17.00
C GLU A 113 -57.83 17.42 18.49
N GLY A 114 -56.80 17.17 19.32
CA GLY A 114 -56.93 17.06 20.78
C GLY A 114 -57.08 18.42 21.47
N ALA A 115 -56.36 19.45 21.02
CA ALA A 115 -56.44 20.80 21.60
C ALA A 115 -57.76 21.53 21.26
N GLY A 116 -58.48 21.10 20.22
CA GLY A 116 -59.81 21.61 19.91
C GLY A 116 -60.94 21.08 20.82
N ALA A 117 -60.71 20.00 21.57
CA ALA A 117 -61.70 19.42 22.47
C ALA A 117 -61.67 20.01 23.88
N ASP A 118 -60.50 20.45 24.36
CA ASP A 118 -60.35 21.02 25.71
C ASP A 118 -60.62 22.53 25.77
N ALA A 119 -60.69 23.24 24.63
CA ALA A 119 -60.98 24.68 24.59
C ALA A 119 -62.49 25.02 24.57
N ALA A 120 -63.39 24.03 24.57
CA ALA A 120 -64.85 24.24 24.48
C ALA A 120 -65.62 23.92 25.78
N LEU A 121 -64.93 23.70 26.91
CA LEU A 121 -65.56 23.35 28.19
C LEU A 121 -65.32 24.36 29.33
N ASP A 122 -64.86 25.57 29.04
CA ASP A 122 -64.65 26.64 30.05
C ASP A 122 -65.39 27.95 29.70
N GLU A 123 -66.62 27.86 29.18
CA GLU A 123 -67.59 28.98 29.20
C GLU A 123 -68.96 28.49 29.73
N GLU A 124 -69.10 28.39 31.06
CA GLU A 124 -70.38 28.60 31.76
C GLU A 124 -70.19 29.06 33.21
#